data_AF-A0A6V7UKI5-F1
#
_entry.id   AF-A0A6V7UKI5-F1
#
_cell.length_a   1.000
_cell.length_b   1.000
_cell.length_c   1.000
_cell.angle_alpha   90.00
_cell.angle_beta   90.00
_cell.angle_gamma   90.00
#
_symmetry.space_group_name_H-M   'P 1'
#
loop_
_entity.id
_entity.type
_entity.pdbx_description
1 polymer ?
#
loop_
_entity_poly.entity_id
_entity_poly.type
_entity_poly.pdbx_seq_one_letter_code
_entity_poly.pdbx_strand_id
1 'polypeptide(L)'
;MYRYKYKLMRQVRMCKDLKHLIYYRFNTGPVGKGPGCGFWAPGWRVWLFFLRGITPLLERWLGNLLSRQFEGRHSKGVAKTVTKQRVESHFDLELRAAVMHDILDMMPEGIKQNKARVILQHLSEAWRCWKANIPWKVPGLPTPVENMILRYVKAKADWWTNSAHYNRERVRRGATVDKTVCKKNLGRLTRLYLKSEQERQHNYLKDGPYVSAEEAVAIYTTTVHWLESRRFSPIPFPPLSYKHDTKLLILA
;
A
#
# COMPACT_ATOMS: atom_id res chain seq x y z
N MET A 1 -25.55 -0.85 25.88
CA MET A 1 -24.34 -0.02 26.13
C MET A 1 -23.07 -0.53 25.42
N TYR A 2 -22.70 -1.82 25.52
CA TYR A 2 -21.46 -2.34 24.91
C TYR A 2 -21.38 -2.17 23.39
N ARG A 3 -22.53 -2.16 22.69
CA ARG A 3 -22.62 -1.87 21.25
C ARG A 3 -22.08 -0.48 20.88
N TYR A 4 -22.35 0.52 21.71
CA TYR A 4 -21.99 1.92 21.46
C TYR A 4 -20.66 2.31 22.09
N LYS A 5 -20.20 1.57 23.11
CA LYS A 5 -18.88 1.73 23.71
C LYS A 5 -18.33 0.38 24.17
N TYR A 6 -17.52 -0.25 23.32
CA TYR A 6 -17.04 -1.61 23.54
C TYR A 6 -16.13 -1.77 24.77
N LYS A 7 -15.43 -0.71 25.19
CA LYS A 7 -14.58 -0.74 26.41
C LYS A 7 -15.37 -1.11 27.68
N LEU A 8 -16.70 -0.99 27.66
CA LEU A 8 -17.60 -1.47 28.71
C LEU A 8 -17.46 -2.96 29.01
N MET A 9 -16.99 -3.77 28.05
CA MET A 9 -16.71 -5.19 28.27
C MET A 9 -15.76 -5.44 29.44
N ARG A 10 -14.93 -4.45 29.83
CA ARG A 10 -14.14 -4.51 31.07
C ARG A 10 -15.02 -4.64 32.31
N GLN A 11 -16.02 -3.78 32.46
CA GLN A 11 -16.94 -3.81 33.59
C GLN A 11 -17.83 -5.05 33.58
N VAL A 12 -18.33 -5.44 32.40
CA VAL A 12 -19.16 -6.64 32.26
C VAL A 12 -18.38 -7.90 32.67
N ARG A 13 -17.11 -8.03 32.27
CA ARG A 13 -16.24 -9.14 32.70
C ARG A 13 -16.01 -9.11 34.21
N MET A 14 -15.64 -7.95 34.77
CA MET A 14 -15.45 -7.79 36.21
C MET A 14 -16.68 -8.15 37.04
N CYS A 15 -17.89 -7.76 36.60
CA CYS A 15 -19.13 -8.15 37.27
C CYS A 15 -19.40 -9.67 37.19
N LYS A 16 -19.02 -10.33 36.09
CA LYS A 16 -19.09 -11.79 35.98
C LYS A 16 -18.08 -12.46 36.93
N ASP A 17 -16.85 -11.95 37.02
CA ASP A 17 -15.84 -12.47 37.93
C ASP A 17 -16.29 -12.34 39.39
N LEU A 18 -16.85 -11.18 39.76
CA LEU A 18 -17.45 -10.96 41.08
C LEU A 18 -18.64 -11.90 41.32
N LYS A 19 -19.52 -12.11 40.34
CA LYS A 19 -20.61 -13.09 40.45
C LYS A 19 -20.08 -14.49 40.76
N HIS A 20 -19.04 -14.94 40.06
CA HIS A 20 -18.42 -16.24 40.33
C HIS A 20 -17.85 -16.31 41.75
N LEU A 21 -17.07 -15.31 42.15
CA LEU A 21 -16.50 -15.23 43.50
C LEU A 21 -17.57 -15.28 44.59
N ILE A 22 -18.63 -14.49 44.45
CA ILE A 22 -19.73 -14.40 45.41
C ILE A 22 -20.50 -15.73 45.45
N TYR A 23 -20.89 -16.28 44.29
CA TYR A 23 -21.74 -17.47 44.23
C TYR A 23 -21.03 -18.72 44.74
N TYR A 24 -19.71 -18.86 44.51
CA TYR A 24 -18.93 -19.98 45.07
C TYR A 24 -18.83 -19.93 46.60
N ARG A 25 -18.91 -18.75 47.20
CA ARG A 25 -18.92 -18.59 48.67
C ARG A 25 -20.32 -18.59 49.26
N PHE A 26 -21.32 -18.17 48.50
CA PHE A 26 -22.71 -18.05 48.95
C PHE A 26 -23.47 -19.39 48.84
N ASN A 27 -23.28 -20.14 47.75
CA ASN A 27 -23.94 -21.43 47.51
C ASN A 27 -23.13 -22.59 48.14
N THR A 28 -22.91 -22.52 49.45
CA THR A 28 -22.19 -23.56 50.21
C THR A 28 -23.06 -24.07 51.37
N GLY A 29 -22.88 -25.34 51.75
CA GLY A 29 -23.66 -25.96 52.84
C GLY A 29 -25.11 -26.26 52.40
N PRO A 30 -26.12 -25.97 53.22
CA PRO A 30 -27.53 -26.20 52.88
C PRO A 30 -28.06 -25.34 51.72
N VAL A 31 -27.35 -24.26 51.35
CA VAL A 31 -27.76 -23.34 50.29
C VAL A 31 -27.36 -23.89 48.92
N GLY A 32 -28.35 -24.40 48.19
CA GLY A 32 -28.19 -24.95 46.84
C GLY A 32 -28.02 -23.89 45.75
N LYS A 33 -27.91 -24.34 44.49
CA LYS A 33 -27.90 -23.46 43.32
C LYS A 33 -29.29 -22.89 43.08
N GLY A 34 -29.46 -21.59 43.22
CA GLY A 34 -30.72 -20.91 42.94
C GLY A 34 -30.56 -19.40 42.76
N PRO A 35 -31.66 -18.68 42.41
CA PRO A 35 -31.63 -17.25 42.17
C PRO A 35 -31.56 -16.37 43.43
N GLY A 36 -31.47 -16.96 44.63
CA GLY A 36 -31.60 -16.26 45.92
C GLY A 36 -30.41 -15.41 46.37
N CYS A 37 -29.32 -15.31 45.60
CA CYS A 37 -28.15 -14.53 45.99
C CYS A 37 -28.31 -13.03 45.69
N GLY A 38 -28.68 -12.26 46.71
CA GLY A 38 -28.89 -10.80 46.64
C GLY A 38 -27.67 -9.91 46.93
N PHE A 39 -26.43 -10.43 46.94
CA PHE A 39 -25.23 -9.64 47.25
C PHE A 39 -24.76 -8.77 46.07
N TRP A 40 -25.48 -7.67 45.81
CA TRP A 40 -25.29 -6.81 44.63
C TRP A 40 -24.26 -5.68 44.82
N ALA A 41 -23.84 -5.38 46.05
CA ALA A 41 -22.97 -4.24 46.38
C ALA A 41 -21.66 -4.18 45.56
N PRO A 42 -20.92 -5.30 45.33
CA PRO A 42 -19.71 -5.26 44.50
C PRO A 42 -20.02 -4.89 43.04
N GLY A 43 -21.09 -5.44 42.47
CA GLY A 43 -21.52 -5.11 41.11
C GLY A 43 -21.95 -3.65 40.99
N TRP A 44 -22.69 -3.13 41.97
CA TRP A 44 -23.10 -1.73 42.02
C TRP A 44 -21.90 -0.76 42.04
N ARG A 45 -20.87 -1.03 42.85
CA ARG A 45 -19.65 -0.21 42.87
C ARG A 45 -18.94 -0.16 41.53
N VAL A 46 -18.88 -1.28 40.80
CA VAL A 46 -18.29 -1.32 39.44
C VAL A 46 -19.02 -0.37 38.50
N TRP A 47 -20.36 -0.32 38.58
CA TRP A 47 -21.17 0.56 37.75
C TRP A 47 -21.08 2.03 38.18
N LEU A 48 -20.97 2.33 39.47
CA LEU A 48 -20.73 3.70 39.94
C LEU A 48 -19.38 4.26 39.44
N PHE A 49 -18.31 3.48 39.51
CA PHE A 49 -17.01 3.92 38.99
C PHE A 49 -17.00 4.05 37.46
N PHE A 50 -17.80 3.24 36.77
CA PHE A 50 -18.05 3.43 35.35
C PHE A 50 -18.75 4.77 35.07
N LEU A 51 -19.81 5.08 35.83
CA LEU A 51 -20.55 6.33 35.69
C LEU A 51 -19.63 7.54 35.93
N ARG A 52 -18.82 7.52 36.99
CA ARG A 52 -17.81 8.56 37.25
C ARG A 52 -16.92 8.86 36.03
N GLY A 53 -16.48 7.84 35.29
CA GLY A 53 -15.61 8.00 34.13
C GLY A 53 -16.34 8.31 32.82
N ILE A 54 -17.63 7.97 32.70
CA ILE A 54 -18.42 8.18 31.48
C ILE A 54 -19.11 9.55 31.45
N THR A 55 -19.44 10.11 32.61
CA THR A 55 -20.12 11.41 32.73
C THR A 55 -19.45 12.52 31.93
N PRO A 56 -18.15 12.86 32.12
CA PRO A 56 -17.53 13.95 31.36
C PRO A 56 -17.45 13.66 29.84
N LEU A 57 -17.42 12.39 29.46
CA LEU A 57 -17.42 12.01 28.05
C LEU A 57 -18.79 12.24 27.40
N LEU A 58 -19.86 11.89 28.12
CA LEU A 58 -21.23 12.10 27.67
C LEU A 58 -21.61 13.56 27.68
N GLU A 59 -21.21 14.34 28.70
CA GLU A 59 -21.40 15.79 28.73
C GLU A 59 -20.84 16.44 27.47
N ARG A 60 -19.59 16.12 27.10
CA ARG A 60 -18.99 16.62 25.87
C ARG A 60 -19.72 16.16 24.61
N TRP A 61 -20.09 14.89 24.53
CA TRP A 61 -20.75 14.35 23.33
C TRP A 61 -22.17 14.90 23.14
N LEU A 62 -22.93 15.00 24.22
CA LEU A 62 -24.27 15.57 24.24
C LEU A 62 -24.23 17.08 24.04
N GLY A 63 -23.28 17.78 24.66
CA GLY A 63 -23.03 19.21 24.41
C GLY A 63 -22.79 19.47 22.92
N ASN A 64 -21.83 18.75 22.31
CA ASN A 64 -21.57 18.88 20.87
C ASN A 64 -22.77 18.51 19.99
N LEU A 65 -23.58 17.53 20.41
CA LEU A 65 -24.79 17.14 19.69
C LEU A 65 -25.83 18.25 19.71
N LEU A 66 -26.06 18.83 20.89
CA LEU A 66 -27.03 19.91 21.10
C LEU A 66 -26.56 21.20 20.40
N SER A 67 -25.30 21.62 20.58
CA SER A 67 -24.75 22.77 19.85
C SER A 67 -24.91 22.59 18.34
N ARG A 68 -24.59 21.41 17.79
CA ARG A 68 -24.79 21.14 16.36
C ARG A 68 -26.26 21.15 15.92
N GLN A 69 -27.18 20.79 16.81
CA GLN A 69 -28.62 20.78 16.53
C GLN A 69 -29.20 22.20 16.49
N PHE A 70 -28.76 23.06 17.40
CA PHE A 70 -29.28 24.42 17.55
C PHE A 70 -28.52 25.45 16.72
N GLU A 71 -27.18 25.38 16.70
CA GLU A 71 -26.30 26.33 15.99
C GLU A 71 -26.00 25.88 14.55
N GLY A 72 -26.35 24.63 14.20
CA GLY A 72 -26.09 24.05 12.90
C GLY A 72 -24.65 23.54 12.72
N ARG A 73 -24.30 23.14 11.49
CA ARG A 73 -22.95 22.64 11.14
C ARG A 73 -22.14 23.70 10.42
N HIS A 74 -20.95 24.01 10.94
CA HIS A 74 -19.95 24.81 10.21
C HIS A 74 -19.27 23.97 9.12
N SER A 75 -19.61 24.21 7.86
CA SER A 75 -19.17 23.41 6.70
C SER A 75 -17.66 23.45 6.43
N LYS A 76 -16.99 24.56 6.75
CA LYS A 76 -15.54 24.77 6.58
C LYS A 76 -14.84 25.33 7.84
N GLY A 77 -15.47 25.20 9.01
CA GLY A 77 -14.95 25.78 10.26
C GLY A 77 -13.68 25.10 10.79
N VAL A 78 -13.41 23.85 10.38
CA VAL A 78 -12.23 23.09 10.81
C VAL A 78 -11.50 22.53 9.60
N ALA A 79 -10.20 22.81 9.51
CA ALA A 79 -9.33 22.24 8.50
C ALA A 79 -9.28 20.71 8.66
N LYS A 80 -9.54 19.98 7.57
CA LYS A 80 -9.54 18.51 7.59
C LYS A 80 -8.12 17.98 7.62
N THR A 81 -7.79 17.19 8.63
CA THR A 81 -6.50 16.48 8.72
C THR A 81 -6.34 15.47 7.57
N VAL A 82 -5.10 15.33 7.08
CA VAL A 82 -4.75 14.34 6.05
C VAL A 82 -4.63 12.96 6.70
N THR A 83 -5.69 12.17 6.57
CA THR A 83 -5.71 10.77 7.01
C THR A 83 -5.25 9.83 5.89
N LYS A 84 -5.04 8.54 6.21
CA LYS A 84 -4.51 7.50 5.30
C LYS A 84 -5.12 7.51 3.88
N GLN A 85 -6.43 7.74 3.77
CA GLN A 85 -7.14 7.74 2.48
C GLN A 85 -6.70 8.90 1.55
N ARG A 86 -6.26 10.03 2.13
CA ARG A 86 -5.99 11.28 1.40
C ARG A 86 -4.51 11.55 1.18
N VAL A 87 -3.62 10.69 1.66
CA VAL A 87 -2.16 10.90 1.56
C VAL A 87 -1.71 11.05 0.10
N GLU A 88 -2.14 10.15 -0.80
CA GLU A 88 -1.74 10.21 -2.22
C GLU A 88 -2.34 11.44 -2.92
N SER A 89 -3.62 11.75 -2.69
CA SER A 89 -4.28 12.90 -3.30
C SER A 89 -3.73 14.24 -2.80
N HIS A 90 -3.38 14.33 -1.52
CA HIS A 90 -2.80 15.52 -0.95
C HIS A 90 -1.36 15.72 -1.43
N PHE A 91 -0.57 14.64 -1.55
CA PHE A 91 0.76 14.71 -2.15
C PHE A 91 0.69 15.28 -3.59
N ASP A 92 -0.24 14.80 -4.41
CA ASP A 92 -0.44 15.33 -5.76
C ASP A 92 -0.92 16.80 -5.78
N LEU A 93 -1.69 17.22 -4.76
CA LEU A 93 -2.14 18.60 -4.61
C LEU A 93 -0.96 19.53 -4.30
N GLU A 94 -0.15 19.19 -3.31
CA GLU A 94 1.03 19.96 -2.90
C GLU A 94 2.08 19.99 -4.02
N LEU A 95 2.30 18.87 -4.71
CA LEU A 95 3.21 18.82 -5.86
C LEU A 95 2.78 19.79 -6.97
N ARG A 96 1.47 19.83 -7.27
CA ARG A 96 0.95 20.77 -8.28
C ARG A 96 1.06 22.21 -7.83
N ALA A 97 0.84 22.49 -6.54
CA ALA A 97 1.01 23.84 -5.99
C ALA A 97 2.48 24.28 -6.06
N ALA A 98 3.42 23.43 -5.66
CA ALA A 98 4.86 23.70 -5.73
C ALA A 98 5.33 23.97 -7.17
N VAL A 99 4.90 23.14 -8.12
CA VAL A 99 5.21 23.35 -9.55
C VAL A 99 4.61 24.66 -10.06
N MET A 100 3.40 25.02 -9.63
CA MET A 100 2.78 26.29 -10.01
C MET A 100 3.58 27.50 -9.50
N HIS A 101 4.10 27.45 -8.27
CA HIS A 101 4.97 28.50 -7.74
C HIS A 101 6.25 28.64 -8.59
N ASP A 102 6.94 27.53 -8.85
CA ASP A 102 8.17 27.56 -9.67
C ASP A 102 7.90 28.05 -11.11
N ILE A 103 6.75 27.70 -11.70
CA ILE A 103 6.37 28.21 -13.03
C ILE A 103 6.21 29.73 -13.01
N LEU A 104 5.55 30.29 -11.99
CA LEU A 104 5.30 31.73 -11.89
C LEU A 104 6.59 32.55 -11.72
N ASP A 105 7.58 31.98 -11.01
CA ASP A 105 8.87 32.61 -10.76
C ASP A 105 9.82 32.52 -11.96
N MET A 106 9.77 31.42 -12.73
CA MET A 106 10.60 31.24 -13.93
C MET A 106 10.11 32.01 -15.16
N MET A 107 8.84 32.43 -15.17
CA MET A 107 8.24 33.07 -16.35
C MET A 107 8.51 34.58 -16.38
N PRO A 108 9.01 35.14 -17.49
CA PRO A 108 9.22 36.58 -17.61
C PRO A 108 7.90 37.36 -17.52
N GLU A 109 8.00 38.64 -17.16
CA GLU A 109 6.85 39.54 -17.04
C GLU A 109 6.09 39.61 -18.39
N GLY A 110 4.77 39.38 -18.35
CA GLY A 110 3.90 39.39 -19.54
C GLY A 110 3.42 38.02 -20.06
N ILE A 111 3.97 36.88 -19.61
CA ILE A 111 3.60 35.54 -20.15
C ILE A 111 2.91 34.61 -19.10
N LYS A 112 2.81 35.05 -17.84
CA LYS A 112 2.64 34.20 -16.64
C LYS A 112 1.37 33.33 -16.57
N GLN A 113 0.19 33.79 -16.98
CA GLN A 113 -1.06 33.09 -16.66
C GLN A 113 -1.52 32.05 -17.70
N ASN A 114 -1.22 32.24 -18.99
CA ASN A 114 -1.83 31.44 -20.05
C ASN A 114 -1.19 30.05 -20.25
N LYS A 115 0.07 29.85 -19.83
CA LYS A 115 0.81 28.60 -20.12
C LYS A 115 0.91 27.62 -18.93
N ALA A 116 0.56 28.04 -17.71
CA ALA A 116 0.74 27.22 -16.51
C ALA A 116 -0.04 25.89 -16.57
N ARG A 117 -1.27 25.90 -17.09
CA ARG A 117 -2.09 24.68 -17.26
C ARG A 117 -1.46 23.67 -18.22
N VAL A 118 -0.85 24.15 -19.31
CA VAL A 118 -0.20 23.30 -20.32
C VAL A 118 1.06 22.65 -19.75
N ILE A 119 1.86 23.41 -18.98
CA ILE A 119 3.04 22.87 -18.31
C ILE A 119 2.65 21.76 -17.31
N LEU A 120 1.54 21.94 -16.56
CA LEU A 120 1.03 20.90 -15.67
C LEU A 120 0.52 19.64 -16.41
N GLN A 121 0.06 19.78 -17.66
CA GLN A 121 -0.26 18.63 -18.52
C GLN A 121 1.01 17.90 -18.93
N HIS A 122 2.07 18.62 -19.33
CA HIS A 122 3.38 18.01 -19.61
C HIS A 122 3.97 17.30 -18.39
N LEU A 123 3.86 17.87 -17.19
CA LEU A 123 4.26 17.20 -15.95
C LEU A 123 3.51 15.87 -15.74
N SER A 124 2.20 15.89 -15.98
CA SER A 124 1.35 14.70 -15.83
C SER A 124 1.72 13.62 -16.85
N GLU A 125 2.05 14.03 -18.07
CA GLU A 125 2.46 13.11 -19.14
C GLU A 125 3.87 12.56 -18.91
N ALA A 126 4.82 13.40 -18.53
CA ALA A 126 6.17 12.97 -18.16
C ALA A 126 6.14 11.91 -17.03
N TRP A 127 5.24 12.07 -16.05
CA TRP A 127 5.02 11.05 -15.01
C TRP A 127 4.46 9.72 -15.57
N ARG A 128 3.57 9.77 -16.57
CA ARG A 128 3.06 8.55 -17.23
C ARG A 128 4.15 7.87 -18.05
N CYS A 129 4.93 8.63 -18.83
CA CYS A 129 6.07 8.13 -19.57
C CYS A 129 7.08 7.45 -18.64
N TRP A 130 7.42 8.09 -17.51
CA TRP A 130 8.30 7.50 -16.50
C TRP A 130 7.78 6.15 -15.99
N LYS A 131 6.49 6.05 -15.66
CA LYS A 131 5.84 4.79 -15.22
C LYS A 131 5.78 3.70 -16.29
N ALA A 132 5.81 4.08 -17.57
CA ALA A 132 5.76 3.18 -18.72
C ALA A 132 7.16 2.84 -19.26
N ASN A 133 8.22 3.45 -18.71
CA ASN A 133 9.58 3.39 -19.23
C ASN A 133 9.74 3.90 -20.67
N ILE A 134 8.93 4.88 -21.06
CA ILE A 134 9.02 5.52 -22.37
C ILE A 134 9.89 6.77 -22.23
N PRO A 135 10.88 6.99 -23.11
CA PRO A 135 11.65 8.23 -23.13
C PRO A 135 10.72 9.41 -23.39
N TRP A 136 10.70 10.38 -22.48
CA TRP A 136 9.92 11.59 -22.61
C TRP A 136 10.81 12.70 -23.16
N LYS A 137 10.56 13.10 -24.41
CA LYS A 137 11.22 14.25 -25.04
C LYS A 137 10.18 15.02 -25.86
N VAL A 138 10.02 16.31 -25.55
CA VAL A 138 9.04 17.18 -26.24
C VAL A 138 9.81 18.13 -27.15
N PRO A 139 9.60 18.08 -28.49
CA PRO A 139 10.21 19.02 -29.42
C PRO A 139 9.77 20.46 -29.10
N GLY A 140 10.72 21.40 -29.06
CA GLY A 140 10.43 22.83 -28.86
C GLY A 140 10.05 23.25 -27.44
N LEU A 141 10.16 22.37 -26.44
CA LEU A 141 9.95 22.75 -25.04
C LEU A 141 11.16 23.54 -24.50
N PRO A 142 10.97 24.69 -23.83
CA PRO A 142 12.08 25.42 -23.23
C PRO A 142 12.83 24.59 -22.19
N THR A 143 14.17 24.60 -22.26
CA THR A 143 15.02 23.81 -21.36
C THR A 143 14.80 24.09 -19.86
N PRO A 144 14.49 25.32 -19.38
CA PRO A 144 14.19 25.52 -17.96
C PRO A 144 12.92 24.77 -17.51
N VAL A 145 11.90 24.73 -18.38
CA VAL A 145 10.64 24.02 -18.11
C VAL A 145 10.85 22.52 -18.14
N GLU A 146 11.62 22.01 -19.12
CA GLU A 146 11.98 20.60 -19.21
C GLU A 146 12.72 20.13 -17.94
N ASN A 147 13.73 20.87 -17.50
CA ASN A 147 14.51 20.56 -16.30
C ASN A 147 13.67 20.60 -15.02
N MET A 148 12.77 21.58 -14.90
CA MET A 148 11.85 21.65 -13.76
C MET A 148 10.90 20.44 -13.73
N ILE A 149 10.32 20.06 -14.87
CA ILE A 149 9.48 18.86 -14.97
C ILE A 149 10.27 17.61 -14.58
N LEU A 150 11.47 17.42 -15.12
CA LEU A 150 12.32 16.27 -14.80
C LEU A 150 12.66 16.20 -13.30
N ARG A 151 12.95 17.34 -12.66
CA ARG A 151 13.19 17.44 -11.22
C ARG A 151 11.98 16.96 -10.41
N TYR A 152 10.77 17.42 -10.73
CA TYR A 152 9.56 17.03 -10.01
C TYR A 152 9.10 15.60 -10.31
N VAL A 153 9.29 15.13 -11.55
CA VAL A 153 9.06 13.72 -11.91
C VAL A 153 10.01 12.82 -11.11
N LYS A 154 11.28 13.20 -10.98
CA LYS A 154 12.24 12.46 -10.14
C LYS A 154 11.83 12.47 -8.67
N ALA A 155 11.48 13.63 -8.10
CA ALA A 155 11.01 13.70 -6.71
C ALA A 155 9.79 12.81 -6.45
N LYS A 156 8.84 12.78 -7.39
CA LYS A 156 7.67 11.89 -7.33
C LYS A 156 8.04 10.41 -7.49
N ALA A 157 8.99 10.09 -8.35
CA ALA A 157 9.53 8.75 -8.53
C ALA A 157 10.19 8.20 -7.26
N ASP A 158 11.00 9.02 -6.59
CA ASP A 158 11.67 8.68 -5.34
C ASP A 158 10.62 8.39 -4.25
N TRP A 159 9.64 9.28 -4.06
CA TRP A 159 8.52 9.07 -3.13
C TRP A 159 7.74 7.79 -3.44
N TRP A 160 7.44 7.54 -4.73
CA TRP A 160 6.64 6.40 -5.17
C TRP A 160 7.36 5.07 -4.93
N THR A 161 8.68 5.04 -5.15
CA THR A 161 9.56 3.87 -4.99
C THR A 161 9.81 3.58 -3.53
N ASN A 162 10.14 4.59 -2.72
CA ASN A 162 10.29 4.46 -1.26
C ASN A 162 9.00 3.93 -0.62
N SER A 163 7.84 4.44 -1.05
CA SER A 163 6.54 3.95 -0.61
C SER A 163 6.29 2.49 -1.06
N ALA A 164 6.80 2.07 -2.21
CA ALA A 164 6.70 0.68 -2.67
C ALA A 164 7.54 -0.26 -1.79
N HIS A 165 8.78 0.09 -1.48
CA HIS A 165 9.67 -0.69 -0.62
C HIS A 165 9.14 -0.77 0.82
N TYR A 166 8.71 0.35 1.40
CA TYR A 166 8.13 0.38 2.74
C TYR A 166 6.92 -0.55 2.85
N ASN A 167 5.98 -0.48 1.89
CA ASN A 167 4.82 -1.36 1.91
C ASN A 167 5.17 -2.82 1.62
N ARG A 168 6.17 -3.09 0.77
CA ARG A 168 6.63 -4.45 0.50
C ARG A 168 7.18 -5.10 1.76
N GLU A 169 7.98 -4.38 2.52
CA GLU A 169 8.54 -4.89 3.77
C GLU A 169 7.47 -5.14 4.84
N ARG A 170 6.45 -4.26 4.92
CA ARG A 170 5.30 -4.49 5.82
C ARG A 170 4.50 -5.73 5.44
N VAL A 171 4.28 -5.95 4.15
CA VAL A 171 3.61 -7.17 3.66
C VAL A 171 4.48 -8.40 3.97
N ARG A 172 5.79 -8.33 3.75
CA ARG A 172 6.73 -9.43 4.04
C ARG A 172 6.73 -9.82 5.52
N ARG A 173 6.70 -8.83 6.43
CA ARG A 173 6.66 -9.07 7.89
C ARG A 173 5.30 -9.53 8.41
N GLY A 174 4.28 -9.64 7.57
CA GLY A 174 2.92 -9.98 8.01
C GLY A 174 2.26 -8.89 8.85
N ALA A 175 2.68 -7.63 8.71
CA ALA A 175 2.03 -6.51 9.41
C ALA A 175 0.60 -6.29 8.90
N THR A 176 -0.23 -5.58 9.68
CA THR A 176 -1.58 -5.21 9.25
C THR A 176 -1.54 -4.29 8.02
N VAL A 177 -1.93 -4.82 6.87
CA VAL A 177 -1.95 -4.12 5.58
C VAL A 177 -3.30 -4.33 4.89
N ASP A 178 -3.85 -3.27 4.31
CA ASP A 178 -5.14 -3.34 3.61
C ASP A 178 -5.00 -4.08 2.27
N LYS A 179 -6.03 -4.81 1.87
CA LYS A 179 -6.09 -5.53 0.57
C LYS A 179 -5.75 -4.64 -0.63
N THR A 180 -6.21 -3.38 -0.61
CA THR A 180 -5.95 -2.41 -1.68
C THR A 180 -4.49 -2.02 -1.76
N VAL A 181 -3.79 -1.92 -0.61
CA VAL A 181 -2.36 -1.65 -0.54
C VAL A 181 -1.57 -2.82 -1.12
N CYS A 182 -1.95 -4.07 -0.84
CA CYS A 182 -1.29 -5.24 -1.43
C CYS A 182 -1.40 -5.25 -2.96
N LYS A 183 -2.60 -5.03 -3.51
CA LYS A 183 -2.82 -4.94 -4.97
C LYS A 183 -2.03 -3.79 -5.61
N LYS A 184 -2.04 -2.61 -4.98
CA LYS A 184 -1.25 -1.46 -5.43
C LYS A 184 0.24 -1.80 -5.41
N ASN A 185 0.74 -2.36 -4.32
CA ASN A 185 2.16 -2.71 -4.15
C ASN A 185 2.64 -3.68 -5.21
N LEU A 186 1.88 -4.74 -5.51
CA LEU A 186 2.20 -5.67 -6.60
C LEU A 186 2.35 -4.92 -7.93
N GLY A 187 1.36 -4.10 -8.31
CA GLY A 187 1.45 -3.30 -9.54
C GLY A 187 2.61 -2.30 -9.56
N ARG A 188 3.07 -1.81 -8.39
CA ARG A 188 4.28 -0.98 -8.31
C ARG A 188 5.55 -1.80 -8.58
N LEU A 189 5.70 -2.94 -7.90
CA LEU A 189 6.88 -3.79 -8.04
C LEU A 189 7.01 -4.40 -9.44
N THR A 190 5.90 -4.81 -10.07
CA THR A 190 5.93 -5.29 -11.46
C THR A 190 6.46 -4.23 -12.42
N ARG A 191 6.07 -2.95 -12.23
CA ARG A 191 6.60 -1.86 -13.05
C ARG A 191 8.08 -1.61 -12.81
N LEU A 192 8.53 -1.63 -11.55
CA LEU A 192 9.95 -1.49 -11.23
C LEU A 192 10.79 -2.60 -11.84
N TYR A 193 10.32 -3.84 -11.73
CA TYR A 193 10.96 -5.01 -12.33
C TYR A 193 11.08 -4.89 -13.86
N LEU A 194 10.00 -4.54 -14.55
CA LEU A 194 10.04 -4.37 -16.01
C LEU A 194 10.95 -3.22 -16.45
N LYS A 195 11.02 -2.13 -15.66
CA LYS A 195 11.98 -1.05 -15.91
C LYS A 195 13.43 -1.53 -15.80
N SER A 196 13.77 -2.26 -14.73
CA SER A 196 15.11 -2.82 -14.56
C SER A 196 15.43 -3.88 -15.59
N GLU A 197 14.45 -4.68 -16.02
CA GLU A 197 14.67 -5.72 -17.02
C GLU A 197 14.91 -5.13 -18.40
N GLN A 198 14.17 -4.08 -18.80
CA GLN A 198 14.44 -3.36 -20.04
C GLN A 198 15.84 -2.73 -20.05
N GLU A 199 16.26 -2.16 -18.91
CA GLU A 199 17.62 -1.62 -18.75
C GLU A 199 18.68 -2.72 -18.86
N ARG A 200 18.46 -3.88 -18.23
CA ARG A 200 19.36 -5.04 -18.32
C ARG A 200 19.54 -5.53 -19.75
N GLN A 201 18.44 -5.61 -20.51
CA GLN A 201 18.48 -6.03 -21.92
C GLN A 201 19.17 -4.98 -22.81
N HIS A 202 18.93 -3.69 -22.55
CA HIS A 202 19.64 -2.62 -23.25
C HIS A 202 21.15 -2.68 -22.98
N ASN A 203 21.56 -2.87 -21.73
CA ASN A 203 22.96 -2.97 -21.34
C ASN A 203 23.64 -4.21 -21.93
N TYR A 204 22.95 -5.35 -22.02
CA TYR A 204 23.49 -6.52 -22.71
C TYR A 204 23.82 -6.24 -24.19
N LEU A 205 22.95 -5.54 -24.91
CA LEU A 205 23.20 -5.18 -26.32
C LEU A 205 24.29 -4.12 -26.47
N LYS A 206 24.44 -3.24 -25.46
CA LYS A 206 25.43 -2.16 -25.46
C LYS A 206 26.83 -2.65 -25.08
N ASP A 207 26.92 -3.45 -24.02
CA ASP A 207 28.19 -3.94 -23.46
C ASP A 207 28.68 -5.19 -24.21
N GLY A 208 27.77 -5.88 -24.91
CA GLY A 208 28.04 -7.14 -25.58
C GLY A 208 27.78 -8.36 -24.68
N PRO A 209 28.03 -9.58 -25.19
CA PRO A 209 27.82 -10.81 -24.44
C PRO A 209 28.75 -10.88 -23.23
N TYR A 210 28.20 -11.19 -22.06
CA TYR A 210 28.97 -11.37 -20.81
C TYR A 210 29.82 -12.64 -20.79
N VAL A 211 29.54 -13.59 -21.69
CA VAL A 211 30.34 -14.81 -21.86
C VAL A 211 31.37 -14.54 -22.93
N SER A 212 32.65 -14.70 -22.60
CA SER A 212 33.72 -14.54 -23.57
C SER A 212 33.69 -15.66 -24.62
N ALA A 213 34.26 -15.41 -25.80
CA ALA A 213 34.32 -16.43 -26.85
C ALA A 213 35.10 -17.68 -26.40
N GLU A 214 36.16 -17.50 -25.60
CA GLU A 214 36.96 -18.60 -25.07
C GLU A 214 36.16 -19.48 -24.10
N GLU A 215 35.46 -18.87 -23.14
CA GLU A 215 34.57 -19.59 -22.23
C GLU A 215 33.44 -20.31 -22.97
N ALA A 216 32.85 -19.65 -23.97
CA ALA A 216 31.80 -20.25 -24.79
C ALA A 216 32.31 -21.49 -25.55
N VAL A 217 33.52 -21.43 -26.12
CA VAL A 217 34.16 -22.58 -26.78
C VAL A 217 34.44 -23.68 -25.77
N ALA A 218 34.95 -23.36 -24.59
CA ALA A 218 35.20 -24.35 -23.53
C ALA A 218 33.91 -25.06 -23.08
N ILE A 219 32.82 -24.31 -22.86
CA ILE A 219 31.50 -24.85 -22.53
C ILE A 219 31.00 -25.76 -23.65
N TYR A 220 31.09 -25.30 -24.90
CA TYR A 220 30.66 -26.06 -26.07
C TYR A 220 31.44 -27.37 -26.23
N THR A 221 32.76 -27.32 -26.23
CA THR A 221 33.64 -28.49 -26.39
C THR A 221 33.45 -29.50 -25.25
N THR A 222 33.32 -29.02 -24.02
CA THR A 222 33.03 -29.89 -22.87
C THR A 222 31.68 -30.61 -23.04
N THR A 223 30.67 -29.91 -23.55
CA THR A 223 29.34 -30.49 -23.80
C THR A 223 29.40 -31.54 -24.91
N VAL A 224 30.15 -31.28 -25.99
CA VAL A 224 30.35 -32.24 -27.10
C VAL A 224 31.00 -33.53 -26.59
N HIS A 225 32.14 -33.42 -25.90
CA HIS A 225 32.83 -34.60 -25.36
C HIS A 225 31.97 -35.40 -24.39
N TRP A 226 31.19 -34.71 -23.55
CA TRP A 226 30.24 -35.38 -22.67
C TRP A 226 29.20 -36.19 -23.46
N LEU A 227 28.54 -35.59 -24.46
CA LEU A 227 27.52 -36.26 -25.28
C LEU A 227 28.08 -37.44 -26.08
N GLU A 228 29.29 -37.30 -26.61
CA GLU A 228 30.01 -38.39 -27.31
C GLU A 228 30.33 -39.55 -26.36
N SER A 229 30.82 -39.27 -25.15
CA SER A 229 31.11 -40.31 -24.15
C SER A 229 29.87 -41.12 -23.76
N ARG A 230 28.70 -40.48 -23.82
CA ARG A 230 27.39 -41.11 -23.54
C ARG A 230 26.75 -41.74 -24.77
N ARG A 231 27.39 -41.66 -25.95
CA ARG A 231 26.86 -42.12 -27.24
C ARG A 231 25.45 -41.58 -27.49
N PHE A 232 25.23 -40.31 -27.17
CA PHE A 232 23.92 -39.68 -27.29
C PHE A 232 23.50 -39.54 -28.75
N SER A 233 22.30 -40.00 -29.09
CA SER A 233 21.67 -39.72 -30.39
C SER A 233 20.89 -38.41 -30.30
N PRO A 234 21.18 -37.41 -31.16
CA PRO A 234 20.39 -36.19 -31.21
C PRO A 234 18.89 -36.46 -31.37
N ILE A 235 18.08 -35.71 -30.63
CA ILE A 235 16.62 -35.85 -30.69
C ILE A 235 16.15 -35.34 -32.06
N PRO A 236 15.48 -36.17 -32.88
CA PRO A 236 14.98 -35.73 -34.17
C PRO A 236 13.77 -34.81 -34.00
N PHE A 237 13.49 -34.03 -35.04
CA PHE A 237 12.21 -33.33 -35.12
C PHE A 237 11.05 -34.36 -35.09
N PRO A 238 9.92 -34.06 -34.42
CA PRO A 238 8.77 -34.96 -34.40
C PRO A 238 8.32 -35.32 -35.83
N PRO A 239 8.37 -36.61 -36.24
CA PRO A 239 7.98 -36.98 -37.59
C PRO A 239 6.46 -36.85 -37.79
N LEU A 240 6.04 -36.66 -39.04
CA LEU A 240 4.63 -36.55 -39.43
C LEU A 240 3.75 -37.67 -38.87
N SER A 241 4.29 -38.89 -38.79
CA SER A 241 3.61 -40.07 -38.30
C SER A 241 4.28 -40.60 -37.02
N TYR A 242 4.40 -39.75 -35.99
CA TYR A 242 4.96 -40.17 -34.72
C TYR A 242 3.97 -41.01 -33.89
N LYS A 243 4.33 -42.26 -33.60
CA LYS A 243 3.50 -43.26 -32.90
C LYS A 243 2.97 -42.79 -31.54
N HIS A 244 3.67 -41.88 -30.86
CA HIS A 244 3.32 -41.40 -29.53
C HIS A 244 2.80 -39.95 -29.53
N ASP A 245 2.55 -39.35 -30.69
CA ASP A 245 2.19 -37.93 -30.80
C ASP A 245 0.90 -37.61 -30.03
N THR A 246 -0.16 -38.40 -30.26
CA THR A 246 -1.44 -38.24 -29.56
C THR A 246 -1.32 -38.43 -28.05
N LYS A 247 -0.41 -39.30 -27.60
CA LYS A 247 -0.16 -39.52 -26.17
C LYS A 247 0.56 -38.33 -25.53
N LEU A 248 1.53 -37.73 -26.23
CA LEU A 248 2.21 -36.53 -25.78
C LEU A 248 1.25 -35.33 -25.73
N LEU A 249 0.37 -35.21 -26.72
CA LEU A 249 -0.65 -34.17 -26.76
C LEU A 249 -1.65 -34.28 -25.60
N ILE A 250 -2.09 -35.51 -25.26
CA ILE A 250 -3.02 -35.73 -24.13
C ILE A 250 -2.37 -35.37 -22.78
N LEU A 251 -1.04 -35.45 -22.67
CA LEU A 251 -0.31 -35.11 -21.46
C LEU A 251 -0.06 -33.60 -21.29
N ALA A 252 -0.03 -32.83 -22.39
CA ALA A 252 0.25 -31.40 -22.41
C ALA A 252 -0.97 -30.55 -22.01
#